data_AF-A0A0S8IHB1-F1
#
_entry.id   AF-A0A0S8IHB1-F1
#
_cell.length_a   1.000
_cell.length_b   1.000
_cell.length_c   1.000
_cell.angle_alpha   90.00
_cell.angle_beta   90.00
_cell.angle_gamma   90.00
#
_symmetry.space_group_name_H-M   'P 1'
#
loop_
_entity.id
_entity.type
_entity.pdbx_description
1 polymer ?
#
loop_
_entity_poly.entity_id
_entity_poly.type
_entity_poly.pdbx_seq_one_letter_code
_entity_poly.pdbx_strand_id
1 'polypeptide(L)'
;MIPETYGFSDMVPRHVPSAVRLRLLFGGFASQFGWIFLGFGMIFVWVFQADSAVVSLVRFSGKLETARGVVARSEHSGLKINERDVLTIEYRFTTADGSEHQGASYAIGKHLEPGTTVTVEYPKGNPSVSRIQGMNTTLFGPWVLFVLVFPAVGAVFIFFGLRKGFKGLRLLTNGKTGTGKLLSKEPTNTRINNQTVYKFTFEFKTDDGGTYQAVARTHRLEKLSDEEEPLLYDPANPSYVVMMDSLPGSPRIDEMGQIRTGSPAATFLVMIVPLASIIGHGYYAATKYLS
;
A
#
# COMPACT_ATOMS: atom_id res chain seq x y z
N MET A 1 -11.10 -53.75 -8.55
CA MET A 1 -12.21 -52.81 -8.31
C MET A 1 -11.56 -51.56 -7.71
N ILE A 2 -11.27 -50.57 -8.55
CA ILE A 2 -10.65 -49.30 -8.13
C ILE A 2 -11.78 -48.48 -7.50
N PRO A 3 -11.63 -47.92 -6.29
CA PRO A 3 -12.70 -47.11 -5.70
C PRO A 3 -13.01 -45.94 -6.64
N GLU A 4 -14.30 -45.63 -6.79
CA GLU A 4 -14.76 -44.40 -7.43
C GLU A 4 -13.91 -43.23 -6.94
N THR A 5 -13.23 -42.57 -7.87
CA THR A 5 -12.41 -41.39 -7.60
C THR A 5 -13.30 -40.34 -6.97
N TYR A 6 -13.17 -40.13 -5.66
CA TYR A 6 -13.78 -39.00 -4.96
C TYR A 6 -13.56 -37.73 -5.77
N GLY A 7 -14.64 -37.09 -6.21
CA GLY A 7 -14.56 -35.86 -6.98
C GLY A 7 -13.92 -34.76 -6.13
N PHE A 8 -13.33 -33.77 -6.79
CA PHE A 8 -12.74 -32.59 -6.13
C PHE A 8 -13.70 -31.86 -5.15
N SER A 9 -15.01 -32.12 -5.26
CA SER A 9 -16.08 -31.57 -4.41
C SER A 9 -16.17 -32.20 -3.01
N ASP A 10 -15.73 -33.45 -2.82
CA ASP A 10 -16.14 -34.25 -1.65
C ASP A 10 -15.17 -34.22 -0.47
N MET A 11 -13.94 -33.73 -0.65
CA MET A 11 -12.91 -33.67 0.41
C MET A 11 -12.62 -32.24 0.86
N VAL A 12 -13.57 -31.60 1.56
CA VAL A 12 -13.32 -30.34 2.29
C VAL A 12 -13.11 -30.65 3.79
N PRO A 13 -12.12 -30.04 4.47
CA PRO A 13 -11.16 -29.03 4.00
C PRO A 13 -9.99 -29.61 3.17
N ARG A 14 -9.60 -28.91 2.10
CA ARG A 14 -8.50 -29.27 1.18
C ARG A 14 -7.16 -28.69 1.60
N HIS A 15 -6.09 -29.43 1.36
CA HIS A 15 -4.74 -28.89 1.49
C HIS A 15 -4.40 -27.98 0.29
N VAL A 16 -4.14 -26.71 0.57
CA VAL A 16 -3.62 -25.75 -0.43
C VAL A 16 -2.10 -25.63 -0.28
N PRO A 17 -1.28 -26.05 -1.26
CA PRO A 17 0.18 -25.98 -1.17
C PRO A 17 0.69 -24.56 -0.94
N SER A 18 1.77 -24.42 -0.18
CA SER A 18 2.36 -23.11 0.16
C SER A 18 2.68 -22.25 -1.06
N ALA A 19 3.14 -22.85 -2.16
CA ALA A 19 3.39 -22.15 -3.41
C ALA A 19 2.12 -21.49 -3.99
N VAL A 20 0.99 -22.19 -3.92
CA VAL A 20 -0.33 -21.67 -4.34
C VAL A 20 -0.76 -20.55 -3.40
N ARG A 21 -0.58 -20.70 -2.08
CA ARG A 21 -0.88 -19.66 -1.09
C ARG A 21 -0.13 -18.36 -1.40
N LEU A 22 1.17 -18.45 -1.63
CA LEU A 22 2.01 -17.29 -1.98
C LEU A 22 1.55 -16.64 -3.28
N ARG A 23 1.21 -17.42 -4.31
CA ARG A 23 0.70 -16.88 -5.57
C ARG A 23 -0.67 -16.23 -5.45
N LEU A 24 -1.56 -16.75 -4.61
CA LEU A 24 -2.86 -16.13 -4.34
C LEU A 24 -2.71 -14.77 -3.65
N LEU A 25 -1.78 -14.67 -2.70
CA LEU A 25 -1.57 -13.45 -1.90
C LEU A 25 -0.76 -12.39 -2.68
N PHE A 26 0.30 -12.82 -3.35
CA PHE A 26 1.30 -11.91 -3.94
C PHE A 26 1.26 -11.89 -5.46
N GLY A 27 0.80 -12.95 -6.14
CA GLY A 27 0.89 -13.07 -7.60
C GLY A 27 -0.16 -12.30 -8.41
N GLY A 28 -1.17 -11.69 -7.77
CA GLY A 28 -2.16 -10.87 -8.45
C GLY A 28 -1.60 -9.52 -8.91
N PHE A 29 -2.10 -9.02 -10.05
CA PHE A 29 -1.71 -7.70 -10.59
C PHE A 29 -1.81 -6.59 -9.53
N ALA A 30 -2.93 -6.50 -8.81
CA ALA A 30 -3.11 -5.48 -7.78
C ALA A 30 -2.07 -5.58 -6.65
N SER A 31 -1.71 -6.80 -6.24
CA SER A 31 -0.69 -7.02 -5.22
C SER A 31 0.68 -6.58 -5.72
N GLN A 32 1.12 -7.06 -6.90
CA GLN A 32 2.41 -6.69 -7.49
C GLN A 32 2.53 -5.19 -7.75
N PHE A 33 1.52 -4.59 -8.38
CA PHE A 33 1.48 -3.15 -8.62
C PHE A 33 1.55 -2.38 -7.30
N GLY A 34 0.76 -2.79 -6.30
CA GLY A 34 0.76 -2.16 -4.98
C GLY A 34 2.12 -2.21 -4.29
N TRP A 35 2.82 -3.35 -4.34
CA TRP A 35 4.17 -3.48 -3.78
C TRP A 35 5.22 -2.64 -4.52
N ILE A 36 5.18 -2.58 -5.85
CA ILE A 36 6.06 -1.69 -6.62
C ILE A 36 5.81 -0.23 -6.22
N PHE A 37 4.55 0.19 -6.17
CA PHE A 37 4.17 1.57 -5.91
C PHE A 37 4.47 1.97 -4.46
N LEU A 38 4.26 1.06 -3.49
CA LEU A 38 4.67 1.24 -2.11
C LEU A 38 6.19 1.32 -1.99
N GLY A 39 6.91 0.34 -2.52
CA GLY A 39 8.36 0.26 -2.45
C GLY A 39 9.05 1.47 -3.08
N PHE A 40 8.64 1.86 -4.28
CA PHE A 40 9.18 3.04 -4.96
C PHE A 40 8.74 4.35 -4.28
N GLY A 41 7.46 4.47 -3.92
CA GLY A 41 6.92 5.67 -3.25
C GLY A 41 7.60 5.97 -1.91
N MET A 42 7.95 4.92 -1.15
CA MET A 42 8.68 5.06 0.11
C MET A 42 10.08 5.67 -0.07
N ILE A 43 10.75 5.49 -1.22
CA ILE A 43 12.03 6.16 -1.50
C ILE A 43 11.88 7.68 -1.41
N PHE A 44 10.80 8.23 -1.96
CA PHE A 44 10.53 9.66 -1.89
C PHE A 44 10.25 10.10 -0.45
N VAL A 45 9.54 9.29 0.34
CA VAL A 45 9.32 9.58 1.77
C VAL A 45 10.64 9.78 2.49
N TRP A 46 11.63 8.91 2.23
CA TRP A 46 12.95 9.00 2.83
C TRP A 46 13.78 10.18 2.31
N VAL A 47 13.85 10.35 1.00
CA VAL A 47 14.66 11.41 0.35
C VAL A 47 14.16 12.80 0.72
N PHE A 48 12.85 13.00 0.71
CA PHE A 48 12.23 14.29 0.99
C PHE A 48 11.93 14.51 2.48
N GLN A 49 12.29 13.55 3.34
CA GLN A 49 12.08 13.60 4.78
C GLN A 49 10.63 13.95 5.14
N ALA A 50 9.67 13.38 4.41
CA ALA A 50 8.26 13.69 4.64
C ALA A 50 7.83 13.30 6.06
N ASP A 51 8.51 12.32 6.67
CA ASP A 51 8.39 11.98 8.09
C ASP A 51 8.65 13.18 9.00
N SER A 52 9.72 13.95 8.73
CA SER A 52 10.07 15.14 9.52
C SER A 52 9.01 16.23 9.41
N ALA A 53 8.40 16.40 8.22
CA ALA A 53 7.33 17.36 8.01
C ALA A 53 6.04 16.96 8.76
N VAL A 54 5.67 15.67 8.76
CA VAL A 54 4.56 15.17 9.58
C VAL A 54 4.83 15.40 11.07
N VAL A 55 6.02 15.00 11.54
CA VAL A 55 6.41 15.15 12.94
C VAL A 55 6.40 16.62 13.36
N SER A 56 6.90 17.52 12.51
CA SER A 56 6.81 18.96 12.76
C SER A 56 5.37 19.44 12.87
N LEU A 57 4.48 19.05 11.93
CA LEU A 57 3.09 19.46 11.97
C LEU A 57 2.40 19.00 13.27
N VAL A 58 2.66 17.76 13.68
CA VAL A 58 2.11 17.20 14.91
C VAL A 58 2.66 17.92 16.14
N ARG A 59 3.98 18.10 16.24
CA ARG A 59 4.64 18.75 17.39
C ARG A 59 4.20 20.20 17.57
N PHE A 60 4.00 20.94 16.48
CA PHE A 60 3.64 22.37 16.52
C PHE A 60 2.12 22.63 16.43
N SER A 61 1.27 21.59 16.51
CA SER A 61 -0.19 21.76 16.55
C SER A 61 -0.75 22.04 17.96
N GLY A 62 0.04 21.80 19.01
CA GLY A 62 -0.33 21.99 20.40
C GLY A 62 -0.06 23.42 20.94
N LYS A 63 -0.09 23.56 22.27
CA LYS A 63 0.25 24.82 22.93
C LYS A 63 1.74 25.12 22.74
N LEU A 64 2.02 26.28 22.17
CA LEU A 64 3.37 26.79 21.96
C LEU A 64 3.74 27.80 23.05
N GLU A 65 5.02 27.82 23.40
CA GLU A 65 5.66 28.87 24.19
C GLU A 65 6.64 29.64 23.31
N THR A 66 6.92 30.87 23.67
CA THR A 66 7.82 31.75 22.91
C THR A 66 8.96 32.25 23.77
N ALA A 67 10.10 32.50 23.13
CA ALA A 67 11.28 33.10 23.74
C ALA A 67 11.94 34.05 22.75
N ARG A 68 12.74 34.99 23.26
CA ARG A 68 13.63 35.79 22.42
C ARG A 68 14.87 34.98 22.12
N GLY A 69 15.23 34.93 20.84
CA GLY A 69 16.46 34.33 20.36
C GLY A 69 17.28 35.30 19.54
N VAL A 70 18.50 34.89 19.20
CA VAL A 70 19.44 35.63 18.38
C VAL A 70 19.92 34.71 17.27
N VAL A 71 19.92 35.23 16.04
CA VAL A 71 20.45 34.53 14.87
C VAL A 71 21.96 34.39 15.03
N ALA A 72 22.45 33.15 14.95
CA ALA A 72 23.88 32.84 14.99
C ALA A 72 24.47 32.83 13.57
N ARG A 73 23.75 32.26 12.61
CA ARG A 73 24.24 32.06 11.23
C ARG A 73 23.06 31.93 10.27
N SER A 74 23.25 32.34 9.01
CA SER A 74 22.27 32.15 7.94
C SER A 74 22.98 31.73 6.65
N GLU A 75 22.67 30.53 6.14
CA GLU A 75 23.39 29.92 5.01
C GLU A 75 22.45 29.35 3.94
N HIS A 76 22.97 29.17 2.73
CA HIS A 76 22.25 28.46 1.68
C HIS A 76 22.20 26.96 1.98
N SER A 77 21.00 26.37 1.91
CA SER A 77 20.84 24.91 2.03
C SER A 77 21.21 24.13 0.77
N GLY A 78 21.52 24.82 -0.34
CA GLY A 78 21.71 24.23 -1.66
C GLY A 78 20.41 23.90 -2.40
N LEU A 79 19.24 24.12 -1.78
CA LEU A 79 17.93 23.91 -2.40
C LEU A 79 17.32 25.21 -2.91
N LYS A 80 16.60 25.11 -4.03
CA LYS A 80 15.76 26.18 -4.57
C LYS A 80 14.32 25.72 -4.70
N ILE A 81 13.38 26.57 -4.28
CA ILE A 81 11.94 26.36 -4.44
C ILE A 81 11.40 27.58 -5.20
N ASN A 82 10.78 27.35 -6.36
CA ASN A 82 10.32 28.42 -7.26
C ASN A 82 11.42 29.46 -7.53
N GLU A 83 12.62 28.97 -7.91
CA GLU A 83 13.83 29.77 -8.20
C GLU A 83 14.40 30.58 -7.03
N ARG A 84 13.81 30.49 -5.84
CA ARG A 84 14.30 31.16 -4.63
C ARG A 84 15.08 30.18 -3.75
N ASP A 85 16.21 30.64 -3.23
CA ASP A 85 17.02 29.84 -2.32
C ASP A 85 16.28 29.54 -1.02
N VAL A 86 16.43 28.32 -0.53
CA VAL A 86 16.04 27.94 0.82
C VAL A 86 17.25 28.17 1.72
N LEU A 87 17.10 29.03 2.72
CA LEU A 87 18.14 29.31 3.69
C LEU A 87 17.94 28.51 4.97
N THR A 88 19.06 28.08 5.57
CA THR A 88 19.15 27.51 6.91
C THR A 88 19.59 28.61 7.85
N ILE A 89 18.77 28.94 8.85
CA ILE A 89 19.02 29.98 9.83
C ILE A 89 19.20 29.32 11.19
N GLU A 90 20.44 29.33 11.67
CA GLU A 90 20.81 28.84 13.01
C GLU A 90 20.60 29.96 14.03
N TYR A 91 20.06 29.63 15.19
CA TYR A 91 19.77 30.59 16.24
C TYR A 91 19.96 29.97 17.62
N ARG A 92 20.10 30.84 18.63
CA ARG A 92 20.14 30.48 20.05
C ARG A 92 19.06 31.23 20.80
N PHE A 93 18.50 30.64 21.84
CA PHE A 93 17.48 31.29 22.66
C PHE A 93 17.54 30.75 24.09
N THR A 94 17.00 31.53 25.02
CA THR A 94 16.93 31.17 26.44
C THR A 94 15.47 31.04 26.85
N THR A 95 15.11 29.91 27.45
CA THR A 95 13.77 29.65 27.97
C THR A 95 13.53 30.38 29.30
N ALA A 96 12.27 30.43 29.76
CA ALA A 96 11.90 31.16 30.98
C ALA A 96 12.55 30.62 32.26
N ASP A 97 12.99 29.36 32.25
CA ASP A 97 13.75 28.70 33.31
C ASP A 97 15.26 29.00 33.28
N GLY A 98 15.73 29.79 32.30
CA GLY A 98 17.13 30.17 32.12
C GLY A 98 17.96 29.18 31.30
N SER A 99 17.37 28.08 30.80
CA SER A 99 18.09 27.10 29.98
C SER A 99 18.40 27.64 28.59
N GLU A 100 19.65 27.48 28.13
CA GLU A 100 20.04 27.84 26.77
C GLU A 100 19.78 26.71 25.79
N HIS A 101 19.22 27.07 24.63
CA HIS A 101 18.90 26.16 23.56
C HIS A 101 19.36 26.74 22.21
N GLN A 102 19.60 25.84 21.26
CA GLN A 102 19.92 26.19 19.89
C GLN A 102 19.06 25.39 18.93
N GLY A 103 18.82 25.94 17.75
CA GLY A 103 18.01 25.30 16.72
C GLY A 103 18.30 25.86 15.34
N ALA A 104 17.69 25.24 14.35
CA ALA A 104 17.72 25.69 12.97
C ALA A 104 16.29 25.92 12.46
N SER A 105 16.12 26.91 11.60
CA SER A 105 14.87 27.17 10.89
C SER A 105 15.13 27.42 9.43
N TYR A 106 14.13 27.12 8.62
CA TYR A 106 14.24 27.14 7.17
C TYR A 106 13.22 28.12 6.59
N ALA A 107 13.70 28.98 5.69
CA ALA A 107 12.87 29.98 5.04
C ALA A 107 13.26 30.16 3.57
N ILE A 108 12.25 30.38 2.71
CA ILE A 108 12.44 30.60 1.27
C ILE A 108 12.74 32.08 1.03
N GLY A 109 13.90 32.40 0.48
CA GLY A 109 14.32 33.74 0.08
C GLY A 109 14.47 34.74 1.23
N LYS A 110 14.51 34.26 2.48
CA LYS A 110 14.65 35.11 3.67
C LYS A 110 16.00 34.89 4.31
N HIS A 111 16.86 35.88 4.18
CA HIS A 111 18.14 35.96 4.88
C HIS A 111 17.97 36.75 6.18
N LEU A 112 18.61 36.30 7.25
CA LEU A 112 18.69 37.04 8.50
C LEU A 112 20.17 37.20 8.89
N GLU A 113 20.57 38.43 9.18
CA GLU A 113 21.95 38.73 9.60
C GLU A 113 22.24 38.14 10.99
N PRO A 114 23.46 37.63 11.24
CA PRO A 114 23.91 37.27 12.58
C PRO A 114 23.71 38.42 13.58
N GLY A 115 23.28 38.10 14.80
CA GLY A 115 22.94 39.09 15.82
C GLY A 115 21.50 39.60 15.75
N THR A 116 20.74 39.29 14.68
CA THR A 116 19.33 39.67 14.59
C THR A 116 18.52 39.01 15.70
N THR A 117 17.76 39.81 16.46
CA THR A 117 16.82 39.28 17.46
C THR A 117 15.58 38.73 16.77
N VAL A 118 15.18 37.53 17.15
CA VAL A 118 14.03 36.81 16.58
C VAL A 118 13.13 36.26 17.69
N THR A 119 11.84 36.09 17.38
CA THR A 119 10.94 35.31 18.23
C THR A 119 11.06 33.85 17.87
N VAL A 120 11.41 33.02 18.84
CA VAL A 120 11.46 31.56 18.73
C VAL A 120 10.21 31.00 19.36
N GLU A 121 9.58 30.02 18.71
CA GLU A 121 8.48 29.23 19.27
C GLU A 121 8.87 27.76 19.40
N TYR A 122 8.36 27.11 20.45
CA TYR A 122 8.60 25.70 20.75
C TYR A 122 7.37 25.07 21.42
N PRO A 123 7.14 23.76 21.28
CA PRO A 123 6.08 23.06 22.00
C PRO A 123 6.29 23.17 23.51
N LYS A 124 5.23 23.46 24.25
CA LYS A 124 5.30 23.60 25.71
C LYS A 124 5.96 22.38 26.36
N GLY A 125 6.98 22.62 27.18
CA GLY A 125 7.73 21.57 27.88
C GLY A 125 8.73 20.81 27.01
N ASN A 126 8.94 21.20 25.74
CA ASN A 126 9.95 20.60 24.87
C ASN A 126 10.71 21.64 24.02
N PRO A 127 11.59 22.45 24.65
CA PRO A 127 12.37 23.48 23.95
C PRO A 127 13.44 22.90 23.02
N SER A 128 13.76 21.61 23.11
CA SER A 128 14.69 20.95 22.17
C SER A 128 14.16 20.91 20.73
N VAL A 129 12.86 21.11 20.54
CA VAL A 129 12.22 21.24 19.24
C VAL A 129 11.71 22.67 19.11
N SER A 130 12.38 23.48 18.29
CA SER A 130 12.07 24.90 18.18
C SER A 130 12.12 25.38 16.73
N ARG A 131 11.46 26.50 16.45
CA ARG A 131 11.61 27.25 15.19
C ARG A 131 11.49 28.75 15.43
N ILE A 132 12.12 29.53 14.56
CA ILE A 132 11.81 30.96 14.44
C ILE A 132 10.35 31.08 14.00
N GLN A 133 9.60 31.95 14.67
CA GLN A 133 8.18 32.14 14.41
C GLN A 133 7.94 32.49 12.93
N GLY A 134 7.03 31.75 12.29
CA GLY A 134 6.71 31.89 10.86
C GLY A 134 7.69 31.20 9.90
N MET A 135 8.65 30.41 10.39
CA MET A 135 9.57 29.60 9.58
C MET A 135 9.31 28.10 9.75
N ASN A 136 9.94 27.28 8.91
CA ASN A 136 9.84 25.82 8.98
C ASN A 136 10.96 25.22 9.86
N THR A 137 10.69 24.08 10.48
CA THR A 137 11.70 23.24 11.17
C THR A 137 12.42 22.28 10.21
N THR A 138 11.96 22.20 8.97
CA THR A 138 12.43 21.27 7.94
C THR A 138 12.70 22.01 6.64
N LEU A 139 13.64 21.50 5.84
CA LEU A 139 14.00 22.04 4.53
C LEU A 139 12.79 22.14 3.59
N PHE A 140 11.96 21.10 3.61
CA PHE A 140 10.73 21.06 2.84
C PHE A 140 9.55 21.47 3.72
N GLY A 141 8.71 22.36 3.21
CA GLY A 141 7.46 22.74 3.87
C GLY A 141 6.38 21.66 3.80
N PRO A 142 5.18 21.91 4.34
CA PRO A 142 4.10 20.93 4.41
C PRO A 142 3.63 20.37 3.07
N TRP A 143 3.90 21.07 1.96
CA TRP A 143 3.55 20.61 0.62
C TRP A 143 4.12 19.23 0.33
N VAL A 144 5.34 18.93 0.82
CA VAL A 144 6.07 17.66 0.61
C VAL A 144 5.27 16.42 1.01
N LEU A 145 4.27 16.57 1.89
CA LEU A 145 3.35 15.50 2.27
C LEU A 145 2.57 14.94 1.08
N PHE A 146 2.47 15.64 -0.04
CA PHE A 146 1.90 15.11 -1.29
C PHE A 146 2.59 13.82 -1.75
N VAL A 147 3.87 13.63 -1.43
CA VAL A 147 4.63 12.41 -1.71
C VAL A 147 3.99 11.18 -1.06
N LEU A 148 3.28 11.33 0.07
CA LEU A 148 2.61 10.23 0.76
C LEU A 148 1.48 9.60 -0.06
N VAL A 149 1.00 10.28 -1.11
CA VAL A 149 0.01 9.71 -2.03
C VAL A 149 0.54 8.43 -2.70
N PHE A 150 1.82 8.35 -3.03
CA PHE A 150 2.41 7.17 -3.67
C PHE A 150 2.32 5.92 -2.78
N PRO A 151 2.91 5.88 -1.57
CA PRO A 151 2.78 4.72 -0.70
C PRO A 151 1.32 4.45 -0.28
N ALA A 152 0.47 5.47 -0.14
CA ALA A 152 -0.94 5.28 0.17
C ALA A 152 -1.69 4.53 -0.95
N VAL A 153 -1.50 4.94 -2.22
CA VAL A 153 -2.04 4.22 -3.38
C VAL A 153 -1.52 2.78 -3.41
N GLY A 154 -0.21 2.59 -3.20
CA GLY A 154 0.38 1.26 -3.12
C GLY A 154 -0.29 0.38 -2.05
N ALA A 155 -0.47 0.91 -0.84
CA ALA A 155 -1.13 0.22 0.28
C ALA A 155 -2.59 -0.16 -0.03
N VAL A 156 -3.36 0.72 -0.69
CA VAL A 156 -4.74 0.43 -1.11
C VAL A 156 -4.77 -0.76 -2.09
N PHE A 157 -3.87 -0.78 -3.07
CA PHE A 157 -3.77 -1.89 -4.03
C PHE A 157 -3.34 -3.21 -3.37
N ILE A 158 -2.38 -3.17 -2.43
CA ILE A 158 -1.98 -4.33 -1.61
C ILE A 158 -3.18 -4.85 -0.82
N PHE A 159 -3.92 -3.98 -0.14
CA PHE A 159 -5.08 -4.36 0.66
C PHE A 159 -6.13 -5.12 -0.17
N PHE A 160 -6.54 -4.57 -1.32
CA PHE A 160 -7.50 -5.25 -2.20
C PHE A 160 -6.94 -6.54 -2.81
N GLY A 161 -5.65 -6.55 -3.18
CA GLY A 161 -4.96 -7.75 -3.66
C GLY A 161 -4.96 -8.89 -2.63
N LEU A 162 -4.54 -8.60 -1.40
CA LEU A 162 -4.53 -9.55 -0.30
C LEU A 162 -5.94 -10.01 0.07
N ARG A 163 -6.92 -9.11 0.16
CA ARG A 163 -8.33 -9.47 0.43
C ARG A 163 -8.85 -10.47 -0.60
N LYS A 164 -8.55 -10.25 -1.89
CA LYS A 164 -8.92 -11.19 -2.96
C LYS A 164 -8.17 -12.52 -2.83
N GLY A 165 -6.88 -12.48 -2.49
CA GLY A 165 -6.05 -13.66 -2.23
C GLY A 165 -6.57 -14.52 -1.07
N PHE A 166 -6.91 -13.89 0.07
CA PHE A 166 -7.52 -14.58 1.22
C PHE A 166 -8.88 -15.17 0.90
N LYS A 167 -9.71 -14.46 0.12
CA LYS A 167 -10.98 -15.02 -0.37
C LYS A 167 -10.74 -16.27 -1.22
N GLY A 168 -9.79 -16.22 -2.14
CA GLY A 168 -9.41 -17.37 -2.95
C GLY A 168 -8.88 -18.53 -2.11
N LEU A 169 -8.02 -18.26 -1.13
CA LEU A 169 -7.47 -19.26 -0.23
C LEU A 169 -8.56 -19.97 0.59
N ARG A 170 -9.50 -19.20 1.16
CA ARG A 170 -10.66 -19.76 1.89
C ARG A 170 -11.48 -20.68 0.99
N LEU A 171 -11.80 -20.25 -0.23
CA LEU A 171 -12.61 -21.02 -1.17
C LEU A 171 -11.88 -22.25 -1.71
N LEU A 172 -10.57 -22.17 -1.93
CA LEU A 172 -9.78 -23.36 -2.29
C LEU A 172 -9.70 -24.35 -1.14
N THR A 173 -9.66 -23.89 0.11
CA THR A 173 -9.60 -24.76 1.29
C THR A 173 -10.97 -25.38 1.58
N ASN A 174 -12.04 -24.58 1.64
CA ASN A 174 -13.33 -24.99 2.21
C ASN A 174 -14.51 -24.91 1.23
N GLY A 175 -14.32 -24.36 0.02
CA GLY A 175 -15.40 -24.16 -0.93
C GLY A 175 -15.77 -25.41 -1.72
N LYS A 176 -16.98 -25.45 -2.26
CA LYS A 176 -17.39 -26.44 -3.26
C LYS A 176 -17.19 -25.90 -4.67
N THR A 177 -17.00 -26.79 -5.64
CA THR A 177 -17.01 -26.43 -7.05
C THR A 177 -18.41 -26.36 -7.59
N GLY A 178 -18.62 -25.44 -8.52
CA GLY A 178 -19.82 -25.39 -9.34
C GLY A 178 -19.46 -24.90 -10.73
N THR A 179 -20.46 -24.95 -11.60
CA THR A 179 -20.39 -24.40 -12.95
C THR A 179 -21.38 -23.25 -13.03
N GLY A 180 -20.89 -22.07 -13.39
CA GLY A 180 -21.71 -20.89 -13.61
C GLY A 180 -22.07 -20.76 -15.08
N LYS A 181 -23.37 -20.70 -15.40
CA LYS A 181 -23.87 -20.38 -16.74
C LYS A 181 -23.96 -18.88 -16.93
N LEU A 182 -23.43 -18.36 -18.03
CA LEU A 182 -23.44 -16.93 -18.32
C LEU A 182 -24.88 -16.40 -18.46
N LEU A 183 -25.26 -15.44 -17.61
CA LEU A 183 -26.54 -14.73 -17.69
C LEU A 183 -26.41 -13.41 -18.46
N SER A 184 -25.41 -12.60 -18.12
CA SER A 184 -25.24 -11.27 -18.72
C SER A 184 -23.78 -10.87 -18.89
N LYS A 185 -23.53 -10.09 -19.93
CA LYS A 185 -22.25 -9.46 -20.24
C LYS A 185 -22.49 -8.00 -20.57
N GLU A 186 -22.07 -7.12 -19.67
CA GLU A 186 -22.35 -5.68 -19.75
C GLU A 186 -21.04 -4.89 -19.82
N PRO A 187 -20.89 -3.92 -20.74
CA PRO A 187 -19.75 -3.02 -20.71
C PRO A 187 -19.82 -2.14 -19.45
N THR A 188 -18.67 -1.86 -18.84
CA THR A 188 -18.56 -0.89 -17.74
C THR A 188 -18.00 0.43 -18.26
N ASN A 189 -18.08 1.49 -17.44
CA ASN A 189 -17.45 2.78 -17.73
C ASN A 189 -15.92 2.78 -17.55
N THR A 190 -15.32 1.63 -17.19
CA THR A 190 -13.88 1.52 -16.95
C THR A 190 -13.16 0.99 -18.19
N ARG A 191 -12.03 1.62 -18.54
CA ARG A 191 -11.11 1.14 -19.59
C ARG A 191 -9.73 0.88 -19.00
N ILE A 192 -9.07 -0.19 -19.44
CA ILE A 192 -7.69 -0.53 -19.10
C ILE A 192 -6.95 -0.75 -20.41
N ASN A 193 -5.85 -0.01 -20.65
CA ASN A 193 -5.10 -0.06 -21.93
C ASN A 193 -6.00 0.13 -23.16
N ASN A 194 -6.92 1.10 -23.09
CA ASN A 194 -7.93 1.40 -24.12
C ASN A 194 -8.91 0.25 -24.44
N GLN A 195 -8.96 -0.80 -23.61
CA GLN A 195 -9.92 -1.88 -23.70
C GLN A 195 -11.01 -1.72 -22.62
N THR A 196 -12.27 -1.87 -23.01
CA THR A 196 -13.41 -1.79 -22.08
C THR A 196 -13.40 -2.98 -21.13
N VAL A 197 -13.54 -2.70 -19.83
CA VAL A 197 -13.79 -3.73 -18.82
C VAL A 197 -15.26 -4.13 -18.89
N TYR A 198 -15.54 -5.42 -19.01
CA TYR A 198 -16.90 -5.97 -18.98
C TYR A 198 -17.20 -6.57 -17.61
N LYS A 199 -18.45 -6.46 -17.18
CA LYS A 199 -19.04 -7.19 -16.05
C LYS A 199 -19.76 -8.41 -16.61
N PHE A 200 -19.35 -9.59 -16.14
CA PHE A 200 -19.98 -10.86 -16.44
C PHE A 200 -20.75 -11.32 -15.20
N THR A 201 -21.99 -11.73 -15.39
CA THR A 201 -22.85 -12.30 -14.35
C THR A 201 -23.16 -13.74 -14.74
N PHE A 202 -22.82 -14.69 -13.86
CA PHE A 202 -23.06 -16.11 -14.05
C PHE A 202 -24.08 -16.60 -13.02
N GLU A 203 -25.01 -17.45 -13.44
CA GLU A 203 -25.92 -18.18 -12.56
C GLU A 203 -25.37 -19.56 -12.26
N PHE A 204 -25.46 -20.02 -11.01
CA PHE A 204 -25.13 -21.39 -10.66
C PHE A 204 -26.13 -21.93 -9.65
N LYS A 205 -26.26 -23.26 -9.66
CA LYS A 205 -27.07 -23.99 -8.69
C LYS A 205 -26.18 -24.65 -7.65
N THR A 206 -26.63 -24.63 -6.41
CA THR A 206 -26.00 -25.33 -5.29
C THR A 206 -26.67 -26.68 -5.05
N ASP A 207 -26.00 -27.56 -4.30
CA ASP A 207 -26.47 -28.93 -4.06
C ASP A 207 -27.81 -29.00 -3.31
N ASP A 208 -28.16 -27.95 -2.57
CA ASP A 208 -29.45 -27.77 -1.88
C ASP A 208 -30.57 -27.25 -2.80
N GLY A 209 -30.30 -27.09 -4.10
CA GLY A 209 -31.24 -26.60 -5.11
C GLY A 209 -31.36 -25.08 -5.18
N GLY A 210 -30.60 -24.33 -4.37
CA GLY A 210 -30.57 -22.87 -4.42
C GLY A 210 -29.92 -22.34 -5.71
N THR A 211 -30.41 -21.21 -6.20
CA THR A 211 -29.86 -20.52 -7.38
C THR A 211 -29.18 -19.22 -6.94
N TYR A 212 -27.92 -19.03 -7.35
CA TYR A 212 -27.10 -17.88 -6.95
C TYR A 212 -26.35 -17.29 -8.14
N GLN A 213 -25.81 -16.09 -7.95
CA GLN A 213 -25.05 -15.39 -8.98
C GLN A 213 -23.60 -15.14 -8.58
N ALA A 214 -22.70 -15.35 -9.52
CA ALA A 214 -21.30 -14.96 -9.44
C ALA A 214 -21.02 -13.80 -10.39
N VAL A 215 -20.29 -12.79 -9.92
CA VAL A 215 -19.93 -11.62 -10.73
C VAL A 215 -18.43 -11.53 -10.89
N ALA A 216 -17.98 -11.41 -12.14
CA ALA A 216 -16.60 -11.16 -12.49
C ALA A 216 -16.47 -9.91 -13.36
N ARG A 217 -15.32 -9.23 -13.28
CA ARG A 217 -15.01 -8.05 -14.10
C ARG A 217 -13.64 -8.21 -14.73
N THR A 218 -13.55 -8.06 -16.04
CA THR A 218 -12.30 -8.23 -16.80
C THR A 218 -12.34 -7.46 -18.13
N HIS A 219 -11.17 -6.99 -18.59
CA HIS A 219 -10.98 -6.53 -19.98
C HIS A 219 -10.48 -7.67 -20.89
N ARG A 220 -10.03 -8.79 -20.28
CA ARG A 220 -9.58 -10.00 -20.96
C ARG A 220 -10.76 -10.92 -21.18
N LEU A 221 -11.43 -10.75 -22.32
CA LEU A 221 -12.65 -11.47 -22.66
C LEU A 221 -12.40 -12.96 -22.86
N GLU A 222 -11.19 -13.32 -23.31
CA GLU A 222 -10.74 -14.69 -23.55
C GLU A 222 -10.63 -15.56 -22.29
N LYS A 223 -10.81 -14.98 -21.10
CA LYS A 223 -10.75 -15.69 -19.81
C LYS A 223 -12.11 -16.04 -19.23
N LEU A 224 -13.18 -15.48 -19.78
CA LEU A 224 -14.55 -15.61 -19.26
C LEU A 224 -15.57 -15.63 -20.42
N SER A 225 -15.17 -16.18 -21.55
CA SER A 225 -15.96 -16.18 -22.79
C SER A 225 -16.85 -17.40 -22.92
N ASP A 226 -16.67 -18.41 -22.09
CA ASP A 226 -17.39 -19.67 -22.24
C ASP A 226 -18.82 -19.51 -21.68
N GLU A 227 -19.76 -20.26 -22.25
CA GLU A 227 -21.15 -20.25 -21.77
C GLU A 227 -21.25 -20.77 -20.34
N GLU A 228 -20.31 -21.63 -19.96
CA GLU A 228 -20.20 -22.28 -18.66
C GLU A 228 -18.78 -22.11 -18.11
N GLU A 229 -18.66 -21.56 -16.92
CA GLU A 229 -17.37 -21.21 -16.32
C GLU A 229 -17.23 -21.85 -14.92
N PRO A 230 -16.09 -22.48 -14.61
CA PRO A 230 -15.87 -23.10 -13.31
C PRO A 230 -15.76 -22.05 -12.20
N LEU A 231 -16.38 -22.33 -11.06
CA LEU A 231 -16.38 -21.45 -9.89
C LEU A 231 -16.19 -22.22 -8.59
N LEU A 232 -15.82 -21.48 -7.55
CA LEU A 232 -15.80 -21.95 -6.17
C LEU A 232 -16.76 -21.10 -5.33
N TYR A 233 -17.58 -21.74 -4.52
CA TYR A 233 -18.49 -21.09 -3.58
C TYR A 233 -18.37 -21.66 -2.18
N ASP A 234 -18.71 -20.87 -1.16
CA ASP A 234 -18.80 -21.35 0.23
C ASP A 234 -20.16 -22.03 0.42
N PRO A 235 -20.22 -23.33 0.76
CA PRO A 235 -21.50 -24.03 0.94
C PRO A 235 -22.34 -23.47 2.10
N ALA A 236 -21.73 -22.85 3.11
CA ALA A 236 -22.47 -22.21 4.20
C ALA A 236 -22.94 -20.78 3.84
N ASN A 237 -22.39 -20.19 2.78
CA ASN A 237 -22.80 -18.90 2.24
C ASN A 237 -22.54 -18.83 0.73
N PRO A 238 -23.46 -19.33 -0.12
CA PRO A 238 -23.23 -19.44 -1.55
C PRO A 238 -22.97 -18.10 -2.27
N SER A 239 -23.41 -16.97 -1.71
CA SER A 239 -23.05 -15.64 -2.23
C SER A 239 -21.54 -15.33 -2.16
N TYR A 240 -20.81 -16.05 -1.31
CA TYR A 240 -19.37 -16.00 -1.22
C TYR A 240 -18.75 -16.90 -2.31
N VAL A 241 -18.72 -16.38 -3.54
CA VAL A 241 -18.30 -17.11 -4.74
C VAL A 241 -17.16 -16.40 -5.49
N VAL A 242 -16.35 -17.15 -6.23
CA VAL A 242 -15.32 -16.65 -7.14
C VAL A 242 -15.19 -17.54 -8.37
N MET A 243 -15.03 -16.94 -9.55
CA MET A 243 -14.70 -17.68 -10.78
C MET A 243 -13.26 -18.19 -10.68
N MET A 244 -13.01 -19.46 -11.03
CA MET A 244 -11.69 -20.09 -10.87
C MET A 244 -10.60 -19.31 -11.61
N ASP A 245 -10.88 -18.91 -12.84
CA ASP A 245 -9.95 -18.20 -13.72
C ASP A 245 -9.68 -16.75 -13.31
N SER A 246 -10.51 -16.24 -12.41
CA SER A 246 -10.35 -14.92 -11.82
C SER A 246 -9.43 -14.92 -10.58
N LEU A 247 -9.02 -16.08 -10.08
CA LEU A 247 -8.15 -16.19 -8.91
C LEU A 247 -6.75 -15.63 -9.19
N PRO A 248 -6.16 -14.88 -8.24
CA PRO A 248 -4.79 -14.39 -8.38
C PRO A 248 -3.79 -15.54 -8.54
N GLY A 249 -2.81 -15.39 -9.43
CA GLY A 249 -1.78 -16.40 -9.66
C GLY A 249 -2.26 -17.67 -10.39
N SER A 250 -3.52 -17.69 -10.85
CA SER A 250 -4.10 -18.74 -11.70
C SER A 250 -3.81 -20.16 -11.20
N PRO A 251 -4.24 -20.50 -9.97
CA PRO A 251 -4.18 -21.89 -9.50
C PRO A 251 -5.02 -22.78 -10.42
N ARG A 252 -4.58 -24.03 -10.60
CA ARG A 252 -5.30 -25.05 -11.35
C ARG A 252 -5.63 -26.22 -10.43
N ILE A 253 -6.74 -26.87 -10.71
CA ILE A 253 -7.11 -28.15 -10.10
C ILE A 253 -6.93 -29.20 -11.18
N ASP A 254 -6.12 -30.22 -10.92
CA ASP A 254 -5.93 -31.32 -11.87
C ASP A 254 -7.06 -32.35 -11.79
N GLU A 255 -7.04 -33.34 -12.67
CA GLU A 255 -8.03 -34.44 -12.73
C GLU A 255 -8.11 -35.26 -11.43
N MET A 256 -7.06 -35.22 -10.60
CA MET A 256 -7.01 -35.88 -9.30
C MET A 256 -7.49 -34.97 -8.16
N GLY A 257 -8.02 -33.78 -8.48
CA GLY A 257 -8.46 -32.80 -7.51
C GLY A 257 -7.33 -32.10 -6.74
N GLN A 258 -6.08 -32.19 -7.21
CA GLN A 258 -4.95 -31.56 -6.55
C GLN A 258 -4.77 -30.13 -7.03
N ILE A 259 -4.54 -29.21 -6.09
CA ILE A 259 -4.36 -27.79 -6.37
C ILE A 259 -2.88 -27.55 -6.73
N ARG A 260 -2.61 -27.07 -7.94
CA ARG A 260 -1.26 -26.81 -8.45
C ARG A 260 -1.08 -25.36 -8.89
N THR A 261 0.16 -24.90 -8.83
CA THR A 261 0.58 -23.67 -9.53
C THR A 261 1.03 -24.01 -10.94
N GLY A 262 0.79 -23.13 -11.92
CA GLY A 262 1.34 -23.32 -13.26
C GLY A 262 2.88 -23.24 -13.36
N SER A 263 3.59 -22.69 -12.37
CA SER A 263 5.07 -22.63 -12.36
C SER A 263 5.63 -22.36 -10.95
N PRO A 264 6.48 -23.25 -10.40
CA PRO A 264 7.19 -23.01 -9.14
C PRO A 264 8.18 -21.84 -9.22
N ALA A 265 8.94 -21.70 -10.32
CA ALA A 265 9.90 -20.60 -10.49
C ALA A 265 9.22 -19.24 -10.41
N ALA A 266 8.08 -19.09 -11.10
CA ALA A 266 7.31 -17.85 -11.04
C ALA A 266 6.45 -17.72 -9.76
N THR A 267 6.60 -18.61 -8.78
CA THR A 267 6.16 -18.39 -7.39
C THR A 267 7.22 -17.64 -6.58
N PHE A 268 8.50 -17.93 -6.80
CA PHE A 268 9.58 -17.19 -6.14
C PHE A 268 9.67 -15.75 -6.66
N LEU A 269 9.47 -15.55 -7.96
CA LEU A 269 9.52 -14.21 -8.56
C LEU A 269 8.50 -13.23 -7.97
N VAL A 270 7.30 -13.71 -7.59
CA VAL A 270 6.25 -12.81 -7.03
C VAL A 270 6.58 -12.31 -5.62
N MET A 271 7.56 -12.92 -4.94
CA MET A 271 8.03 -12.51 -3.61
C MET A 271 9.16 -11.49 -3.67
N ILE A 272 9.84 -11.32 -4.80
CA ILE A 272 11.00 -10.42 -4.92
C ILE A 272 10.62 -8.99 -4.56
N VAL A 273 9.56 -8.44 -5.18
CA VAL A 273 9.17 -7.05 -4.96
C VAL A 273 8.68 -6.81 -3.52
N PRO A 274 7.77 -7.63 -2.94
CA PRO A 274 7.39 -7.48 -1.54
C PRO A 274 8.59 -7.54 -0.58
N LEU A 275 9.47 -8.54 -0.74
CA LEU A 275 10.62 -8.73 0.14
C LEU A 275 11.63 -7.58 0.00
N ALA A 276 11.96 -7.17 -1.23
CA ALA A 276 12.85 -6.05 -1.46
C ALA A 276 12.30 -4.75 -0.86
N SER A 277 10.99 -4.52 -0.97
CA SER A 277 10.34 -3.35 -0.38
C SER A 277 10.41 -3.37 1.15
N ILE A 278 10.06 -4.49 1.78
CA ILE A 278 10.07 -4.61 3.25
C ILE A 278 11.49 -4.54 3.79
N ILE A 279 12.41 -5.34 3.25
CA ILE A 279 13.79 -5.44 3.74
C ILE A 279 14.54 -4.14 3.47
N GLY A 280 14.41 -3.56 2.27
CA GLY A 280 15.10 -2.32 1.92
C GLY A 280 14.69 -1.15 2.82
N HIS A 281 13.38 -0.95 3.01
CA HIS A 281 12.89 0.13 3.85
C HIS A 281 13.09 -0.14 5.35
N GLY A 282 12.94 -1.39 5.78
CA GLY A 282 13.20 -1.80 7.15
C GLY A 282 14.67 -1.60 7.54
N TYR A 283 15.60 -1.99 6.67
CA TYR A 283 17.02 -1.77 6.86
C TYR A 283 17.35 -0.28 6.95
N TYR A 284 16.87 0.53 5.99
CA TYR A 284 17.10 1.98 6.01
C TYR A 284 16.58 2.64 7.29
N ALA A 285 15.36 2.29 7.71
CA ALA A 285 14.78 2.81 8.95
C ALA A 285 15.60 2.39 10.18
N ALA A 286 16.03 1.14 10.26
CA ALA A 286 16.88 0.68 11.35
C ALA A 286 18.20 1.47 11.42
N THR A 287 18.88 1.67 10.27
CA THR A 287 20.13 2.43 10.22
C THR A 287 19.98 3.93 10.45
N LYS A 288 18.76 4.48 10.41
CA LYS A 288 18.51 5.91 10.59
C LYS A 288 18.03 6.26 11.99
N TYR A 289 17.28 5.36 12.64
CA TYR A 289 16.62 5.65 13.90
C TYR A 289 17.07 4.77 15.08
N LEU A 290 17.80 3.67 14.83
CA LEU A 290 18.28 2.75 15.89
C LEU A 290 19.79 2.80 16.10
N SER A 291 20.53 3.56 15.29
CA SER A 291 21.97 3.83 15.43
C SER A 291 22.20 5.24 15.95
#